data_AF-A0A916G7H9-F1
#
_entry.id   AF-A0A916G7H9-F1
#
_cell.length_a   1.000
_cell.length_b   1.000
_cell.length_c   1.000
_cell.angle_alpha   90.00
_cell.angle_beta   90.00
_cell.angle_gamma   90.00
#
_symmetry.space_group_name_H-M   'P 1'
#
loop_
_entity.id
_entity.type
_entity.pdbx_description
1 polymer ?
#
loop_
_entity_poly.entity_id
_entity_poly.type
_entity_poly.pdbx_seq_one_letter_code
_entity_poly.pdbx_strand_id
1 'polypeptide(L)'
;MEEEKTDEIDARAVRASMGMSRSKMADFLGVSYHTYRSWEEKNPDMRKKPSGAARSLLRICAARPDVVRAVLNPGLKRGARKARRQQSNT
;
A
#
# COMPACT_ATOMS: atom_id res chain seq x y z
N MET A 1 -11.57 -26.20 -20.39
CA MET A 1 -10.42 -25.45 -19.86
C MET A 1 -10.99 -24.21 -19.21
N GLU A 2 -11.21 -24.27 -17.90
CA GLU A 2 -11.67 -23.11 -17.15
C GLU A 2 -10.43 -22.27 -16.82
N GLU A 3 -10.33 -21.09 -17.41
CA GLU A 3 -9.27 -20.14 -17.10
C GLU A 3 -9.35 -19.77 -15.61
N GLU A 4 -8.28 -20.12 -14.90
CA GLU A 4 -8.12 -19.94 -13.47
C GLU A 4 -8.15 -18.44 -13.12
N LYS A 5 -9.28 -17.99 -12.54
CA LYS A 5 -9.55 -16.59 -12.15
C LYS A 5 -8.87 -16.22 -10.82
N THR A 6 -7.59 -16.58 -10.63
CA THR A 6 -6.85 -16.45 -9.36
C THR A 6 -5.89 -15.25 -9.29
N ASP A 7 -5.83 -14.45 -10.35
CA ASP A 7 -4.88 -13.33 -10.45
C ASP A 7 -5.41 -11.95 -10.05
N GLU A 8 -6.71 -11.84 -9.79
CA GLU A 8 -7.34 -10.55 -9.51
C GLU A 8 -7.45 -10.30 -7.99
N ILE A 9 -6.38 -9.74 -7.41
CA ILE A 9 -6.39 -9.33 -6.02
C ILE A 9 -7.14 -8.02 -5.83
N ASP A 10 -8.08 -7.99 -4.88
CA ASP A 10 -8.80 -6.77 -4.53
C ASP A 10 -7.95 -5.86 -3.63
N ALA A 11 -7.20 -4.96 -4.25
CA ALA A 11 -6.34 -4.02 -3.54
C ALA A 11 -7.10 -3.18 -2.50
N ARG A 12 -8.36 -2.79 -2.78
CA ARG A 12 -9.17 -1.99 -1.87
C ARG A 12 -9.49 -2.78 -0.60
N ALA A 13 -9.91 -4.03 -0.74
CA ALA A 13 -10.20 -4.91 0.39
C ALA A 13 -8.95 -5.17 1.23
N VAL A 14 -7.80 -5.40 0.58
CA VAL A 14 -6.50 -5.56 1.27
C VAL A 14 -6.15 -4.32 2.08
N ARG A 15 -6.35 -3.11 1.55
CA ARG A 15 -6.10 -1.89 2.33
C ARG A 15 -7.08 -1.71 3.48
N ALA A 16 -8.34 -2.05 3.28
CA ALA A 16 -9.35 -1.98 4.33
C ALA A 16 -8.98 -2.90 5.51
N SER A 17 -8.55 -4.14 5.24
CA SER A 17 -8.10 -5.07 6.30
C SER A 17 -6.85 -4.58 7.03
N MET A 18 -5.99 -3.83 6.33
CA MET A 18 -4.80 -3.19 6.89
C MET A 18 -5.11 -1.93 7.72
N GLY A 19 -6.32 -1.36 7.60
CA GLY A 19 -6.71 -0.13 8.30
C GLY A 19 -5.93 1.12 7.85
N MET A 20 -5.50 1.15 6.58
CA MET A 20 -4.65 2.22 6.05
C MET A 20 -5.41 3.16 5.09
N SER A 21 -4.96 4.42 5.03
CA SER A 21 -5.35 5.33 3.94
C SER A 21 -4.69 4.89 2.63
N ARG A 22 -5.25 5.32 1.49
CA ARG A 22 -4.68 5.01 0.15
C ARG A 22 -3.26 5.54 -0.02
N SER A 23 -2.96 6.74 0.48
CA SER A 23 -1.61 7.32 0.43
C SER A 23 -0.62 6.46 1.21
N LYS A 24 -0.96 6.10 2.45
CA LYS A 24 -0.11 5.27 3.31
C LYS A 24 0.15 3.88 2.71
N MET A 25 -0.86 3.30 2.05
CA MET A 25 -0.72 2.04 1.33
C MET A 25 0.18 2.19 0.08
N ALA A 26 0.05 3.28 -0.67
CA ALA A 26 0.91 3.56 -1.82
C ALA A 26 2.38 3.73 -1.40
N ASP A 27 2.63 4.49 -0.34
CA ASP A 27 3.96 4.67 0.25
C ASP A 27 4.55 3.33 0.70
N PHE A 28 3.74 2.48 1.34
CA PHE A 28 4.15 1.13 1.76
C PHE A 28 4.55 0.24 0.58
N LEU A 29 3.77 0.28 -0.51
CA LEU A 29 4.03 -0.51 -1.71
C LEU A 29 5.11 0.11 -2.62
N GLY A 30 5.64 1.29 -2.28
CA GLY A 30 6.64 2.00 -3.08
C GLY A 30 6.13 2.49 -4.43
N VAL A 31 4.83 2.79 -4.54
CA VAL A 31 4.18 3.26 -5.77
C VAL A 31 3.50 4.61 -5.57
N SER A 32 3.18 5.31 -6.66
CA SER A 32 2.41 6.56 -6.54
C SER A 32 0.98 6.30 -6.10
N TYR A 33 0.38 7.27 -5.39
CA TYR A 33 -1.05 7.27 -5.04
C TYR A 33 -1.94 6.96 -6.25
N HIS A 34 -1.63 7.57 -7.41
CA HIS A 34 -2.38 7.36 -8.64
C HIS A 34 -2.29 5.92 -9.16
N THR A 35 -1.11 5.30 -9.05
CA THR A 35 -0.93 3.89 -9.43
C THR A 35 -1.72 2.97 -8.52
N TYR A 36 -1.64 3.18 -7.20
CA TYR A 36 -2.40 2.40 -6.24
C TYR A 36 -3.92 2.58 -6.39
N ARG A 37 -4.38 3.82 -6.62
CA ARG A 37 -5.79 4.14 -6.92
C ARG A 37 -6.27 3.40 -8.17
N SER A 38 -5.47 3.38 -9.23
CA SER A 38 -5.80 2.65 -10.47
C SER A 38 -5.96 1.15 -10.21
N TRP A 39 -5.21 0.55 -9.27
CA TRP A 39 -5.40 -0.85 -8.86
C TRP A 39 -6.71 -1.08 -8.10
N GLU A 40 -7.17 -0.12 -7.28
CA GLU A 40 -8.45 -0.22 -6.57
C GLU A 40 -9.67 -0.05 -7.51
N GLU A 41 -9.52 0.71 -8.59
CA GLU A 41 -10.61 1.04 -9.50
C GLU A 41 -10.87 -0.05 -10.56
N LYS A 42 -10.11 -1.18 -10.55
CA LYS A 42 -10.27 -2.37 -11.40
C LYS A 42 -10.84 -2.07 -12.80
N ASN A 43 -10.22 -1.13 -13.50
CA ASN A 43 -10.66 -0.72 -14.83
C ASN A 43 -9.92 -1.57 -15.89
N PRO A 44 -10.63 -2.42 -16.67
CA PRO A 44 -10.01 -3.30 -17.65
C PRO A 44 -9.28 -2.55 -18.78
N ASP A 45 -9.67 -1.30 -19.06
CA ASP A 45 -9.01 -0.41 -20.03
C ASP A 45 -7.79 0.35 -19.47
N MET A 46 -7.59 0.37 -18.14
CA MET A 46 -6.50 1.11 -17.49
C MET A 46 -5.24 0.23 -17.35
N ARG A 47 -4.17 0.66 -18.02
CA ARG A 47 -2.96 -0.11 -18.37
C ARG A 47 -2.05 -0.59 -17.21
N LYS A 48 -2.44 -0.49 -15.94
CA LYS A 48 -1.50 -0.77 -14.83
C LYS A 48 -2.02 -1.85 -13.89
N LYS A 49 -1.82 -3.11 -14.29
CA LYS A 49 -1.92 -4.24 -13.35
C LYS A 49 -0.77 -4.17 -12.33
N PRO A 50 -0.97 -4.60 -11.08
CA PRO A 50 0.13 -4.77 -10.14
C PRO A 50 1.13 -5.79 -10.70
N SER A 51 2.42 -5.51 -10.55
CA SER A 51 3.49 -6.45 -10.92
C SER A 51 3.36 -7.77 -10.15
N GLY A 52 4.04 -8.84 -10.60
CA GLY A 52 4.03 -10.12 -9.88
C GLY A 52 4.48 -9.99 -8.42
N ALA A 53 5.48 -9.15 -8.16
CA ALA A 53 5.95 -8.82 -6.81
C ALA A 53 4.88 -8.07 -6.01
N ALA A 54 4.25 -7.04 -6.60
CA ALA A 54 3.19 -6.28 -5.95
C ALA A 54 1.98 -7.16 -5.62
N ARG A 55 1.58 -8.07 -6.52
CA ARG A 55 0.52 -9.07 -6.26
C ARG A 55 0.88 -9.97 -5.08
N SER A 56 2.11 -10.46 -5.05
CA SER A 56 2.60 -11.31 -3.95
C SER A 56 2.55 -10.58 -2.61
N LEU A 57 2.99 -9.32 -2.58
CA LEU A 57 2.93 -8.49 -1.38
C LEU A 57 1.49 -8.20 -0.94
N LEU A 58 0.59 -7.89 -1.88
CA LEU A 58 -0.83 -7.71 -1.59
C LEU A 58 -1.46 -8.99 -1.01
N ARG A 59 -1.07 -10.18 -1.50
CA ARG A 59 -1.51 -11.47 -0.95
C ARG A 59 -1.03 -11.66 0.49
N ILE A 60 0.23 -11.32 0.77
CA ILE A 60 0.79 -11.36 2.14
C ILE A 60 0.02 -10.39 3.06
N CYS A 61 -0.26 -9.17 2.60
CA CYS A 61 -1.06 -8.20 3.36
C CYS A 61 -2.48 -8.69 3.64
N ALA A 62 -3.10 -9.37 2.68
CA ALA A 62 -4.42 -9.97 2.87
C ALA A 62 -4.40 -11.09 3.91
N ALA A 63 -3.38 -11.96 3.86
CA ALA A 63 -3.28 -13.14 4.70
C ALA A 63 -2.85 -12.83 6.14
N ARG A 64 -1.93 -11.88 6.33
CA ARG A 64 -1.30 -11.57 7.63
C ARG A 64 -1.16 -10.06 7.87
N PRO A 65 -2.27 -9.32 7.99
CA PRO A 65 -2.23 -7.87 8.20
C PRO A 65 -1.61 -7.47 9.54
N ASP A 66 -1.68 -8.33 10.55
CA ASP A 66 -1.02 -8.19 11.84
C ASP A 66 0.51 -8.16 11.71
N VAL A 67 1.09 -9.10 10.97
CA VAL A 67 2.55 -9.21 10.77
C VAL A 67 3.06 -8.02 9.98
N VAL A 68 2.37 -7.66 8.88
CA VAL A 68 2.78 -6.52 8.07
C VAL A 68 2.75 -5.23 8.90
N ARG A 69 1.73 -5.01 9.74
CA ARG A 69 1.68 -3.85 10.65
C ARG A 69 2.81 -3.86 11.68
N ALA A 70 3.15 -5.02 12.24
CA ALA A 70 4.27 -5.15 13.19
C ALA A 70 5.61 -4.83 12.52
N VAL A 71 5.85 -5.34 11.30
CA VAL A 71 7.07 -5.09 10.52
C VAL A 71 7.19 -3.64 10.06
N LEU A 72 6.07 -2.99 9.72
CA LEU A 72 6.05 -1.57 9.32
C LEU A 72 6.21 -0.59 10.48
N ASN A 73 6.01 -1.05 11.71
CA ASN A 73 6.24 -0.25 12.90
C ASN A 73 7.37 -0.85 13.76
N PRO A 74 8.60 -1.03 13.23
CA PRO A 74 9.67 -1.72 13.95
C PRO A 74 10.30 -0.85 15.06
N GLY A 75 9.58 0.14 15.58
CA GLY A 75 9.97 0.90 16.75
C GLY A 75 9.36 2.31 16.82
N LEU A 76 8.26 2.46 17.57
CA LEU A 76 7.86 3.72 18.24
C LEU A 76 8.90 4.22 19.29
N LYS A 77 10.18 3.87 19.09
CA LYS A 77 11.38 4.32 19.81
C LYS A 77 12.53 4.54 18.80
N ARG A 78 12.33 5.36 17.77
CA ARG A 78 13.43 6.07 17.10
C ARG A 78 13.09 7.55 17.07
N GLY A 79 13.85 8.30 17.86
CA GLY A 79 13.44 9.56 18.43
C GLY A 79 13.35 10.74 17.47
N ALA A 80 12.70 11.78 18.00
CA ALA A 80 12.94 13.19 17.76
C ALA A 80 14.10 13.50 16.80
N ARG A 81 13.81 13.73 15.51
CA ARG A 81 14.63 14.57 14.62
C ARG A 81 13.75 15.21 13.55
N LYS A 82 13.23 16.40 13.83
CA LYS A 82 13.65 17.66 13.20
C LYS A 82 12.97 18.84 13.89
N ALA A 83 13.68 19.44 14.84
CA ALA A 83 13.71 20.88 14.89
C ALA A 83 14.35 21.36 13.57
N ARG A 84 13.56 22.04 12.73
CA ARG A 84 14.09 23.05 11.80
C ARG A 84 13.08 24.16 11.61
N ARG A 85 13.14 25.09 12.56
CA ARG A 85 13.04 26.54 12.41
C ARG A 85 13.08 27.02 10.95
N GLN A 86 11.96 27.54 10.45
CA GLN A 86 11.93 28.75 9.62
C GLN A 86 11.18 29.77 10.48
N GLN A 87 11.91 30.64 11.17
CA GLN A 87 12.18 32.00 10.70
C GLN A 87 10.87 32.71 10.33
N SER A 88 10.40 33.43 11.33
CA SER A 88 9.72 34.72 11.21
C SER A 88 10.19 35.50 9.98
N ASN A 89 9.23 36.06 9.25
CA ASN A 89 9.43 37.38 8.70
C ASN A 89 8.11 38.16 8.72
N THR A 90 8.27 39.41 9.13
CA THR A 90 7.36 40.55 9.02
C THR A 90 6.80 40.73 7.62
#